data_AF-A0A6G4ZYI4-F1
#
_entry.id   AF-A0A6G4ZYI4-F1
#
_cell.length_a   1.000
_cell.length_b   1.000
_cell.length_c   1.000
_cell.angle_alpha   90.00
_cell.angle_beta   90.00
_cell.angle_gamma   90.00
#
_symmetry.space_group_name_H-M   'P 1'
#
loop_
_entity.id
_entity.type
_entity.pdbx_description
1 polymer ?
#
loop_
_entity_poly.entity_id
_entity_poly.type
_entity_poly.pdbx_seq_one_letter_code
_entity_poly.pdbx_strand_id
1 'polypeptide(L)'
;MPPLNEYTITRPQPAKQLRLSIYKAHGADKSAAMLTQELLVYLSMFIRTEPELFQEMLRLRVGLIIQVMVTELGRSLQCSADEASEYLLNMRPFQMKMLLRQILSGKEFVIFNSSDGIVSVQGSKINKQALQHTMRDSMATGTKKQDENFDRQGQWIRRRRLDGALNRVPMGFYPRAWKLLERCVGLSIEGKVLSQHLTREMTQGELKFALEFEHVLNCIPQP
;
A
#
# COMPACT_ATOMS: atom_id res chain seq x y z
N MET A 1 -0.52 3.88 14.14
CA MET A 1 0.81 3.37 14.52
C MET A 1 1.88 4.36 14.09
N PRO A 2 2.44 5.15 15.02
CA PRO A 2 3.57 6.02 14.72
C PRO A 2 4.87 5.21 14.47
N PRO A 3 5.83 5.74 13.68
CA PRO A 3 7.04 5.05 13.23
C PRO A 3 8.13 4.83 14.30
N LEU A 4 7.83 5.01 15.60
CA LEU A 4 8.84 5.02 16.66
C LEU A 4 9.54 3.67 16.91
N ASN A 5 8.90 2.55 16.56
CA ASN A 5 9.41 1.20 16.82
C ASN A 5 9.69 0.40 15.54
N GLU A 6 10.05 1.06 14.44
CA GLU A 6 10.37 0.36 13.20
C GLU A 6 11.65 -0.49 13.35
N TYR A 7 11.59 -1.75 12.89
CA TYR A 7 12.72 -2.67 12.88
C TYR A 7 12.96 -3.20 11.47
N THR A 8 14.14 -2.95 10.90
CA THR A 8 14.50 -3.40 9.55
C THR A 8 15.18 -4.77 9.59
N ILE A 9 14.62 -5.74 8.86
CA ILE A 9 15.22 -7.06 8.66
C ILE A 9 16.09 -7.00 7.40
N THR A 10 17.41 -6.99 7.56
CA THR A 10 18.37 -6.93 6.44
C THR A 10 18.90 -8.30 6.02
N ARG A 11 18.70 -9.33 6.84
CA ARG A 11 19.18 -10.70 6.63
C ARG A 11 18.10 -11.69 7.08
N PRO A 12 18.04 -12.90 6.49
CA PRO A 12 17.14 -13.95 6.97
C PRO A 12 17.34 -14.22 8.46
N GLN A 13 16.26 -14.22 9.22
CA GLN A 13 16.27 -14.48 10.66
C GLN A 13 15.49 -15.75 10.99
N PRO A 14 15.89 -16.53 12.01
CA PRO A 14 15.09 -17.65 12.52
C PRO A 14 13.72 -17.20 13.03
N ALA A 15 12.72 -18.08 12.95
CA ALA A 15 11.34 -17.80 13.37
C ALA A 15 11.23 -17.25 14.80
N LYS A 16 12.05 -17.77 15.74
CA LYS A 16 12.09 -17.30 17.13
C LYS A 16 12.53 -15.84 17.24
N GLN A 17 13.54 -15.43 16.47
CA GLN A 17 14.04 -14.06 16.47
C GLN A 17 13.03 -13.12 15.83
N LEU A 18 12.43 -13.51 14.70
CA LEU A 18 11.37 -12.73 14.05
C LEU A 18 10.21 -12.46 15.01
N ARG A 19 9.75 -13.50 15.73
CA ARG A 19 8.69 -13.38 16.72
C ARG A 19 9.03 -12.36 17.81
N LEU A 20 10.26 -12.40 18.33
CA LEU A 20 10.72 -11.44 19.33
C LEU A 20 10.79 -10.01 18.78
N SER A 21 11.29 -9.82 17.55
CA SER A 21 11.32 -8.51 16.89
C SER A 21 9.92 -7.93 16.73
N ILE A 22 8.94 -8.74 16.33
CA ILE A 22 7.54 -8.32 16.20
C ILE A 22 6.98 -7.90 17.57
N TYR A 23 7.10 -8.75 18.60
CA TYR A 23 6.62 -8.38 19.94
C TYR A 23 7.30 -7.12 20.49
N LYS A 24 8.61 -6.95 20.24
CA LYS A 24 9.34 -5.76 20.66
C LYS A 24 8.83 -4.50 19.94
N ALA A 25 8.52 -4.59 18.65
CA ALA A 25 8.02 -3.47 17.87
C ALA A 25 6.62 -3.02 18.33
N HIS A 26 5.75 -3.97 18.67
CA HIS A 26 4.37 -3.70 19.10
C HIS A 26 4.21 -3.49 20.63
N GLY A 27 5.23 -3.79 21.43
CA GLY A 27 5.23 -3.58 22.88
C GLY A 27 4.14 -4.40 23.58
N ALA A 28 3.19 -3.71 24.22
CA ALA A 28 2.10 -4.34 24.96
C ALA A 28 0.93 -4.82 24.06
N ASP A 29 0.85 -4.36 22.81
CA ASP A 29 -0.24 -4.68 21.90
C ASP A 29 -0.03 -6.05 21.24
N LYS A 30 -0.53 -7.09 21.92
CA LYS A 30 -0.47 -8.48 21.44
C LYS A 30 -1.34 -8.68 20.20
N SER A 31 -2.47 -7.98 20.09
CA SER A 31 -3.40 -8.14 18.98
C SER A 31 -2.79 -7.65 17.68
N ALA A 32 -2.16 -6.47 17.68
CA ALA A 32 -1.46 -5.98 16.50
C ALA A 32 -0.20 -6.80 16.17
N ALA A 33 0.48 -7.37 17.18
CA ALA A 33 1.58 -8.30 16.93
C ALA A 33 1.12 -9.58 16.22
N MET A 34 -0.07 -10.11 16.55
CA MET A 34 -0.68 -11.24 15.84
C MET A 34 -1.07 -10.87 14.41
N LEU A 35 -1.70 -9.72 14.21
CA LEU A 35 -2.02 -9.20 12.89
C LEU A 35 -0.78 -9.09 12.00
N THR A 36 0.32 -8.51 12.51
CA THR A 36 1.58 -8.41 11.77
C THR A 36 2.14 -9.79 11.40
N GLN A 37 2.05 -10.78 12.28
CA GLN A 37 2.48 -12.15 11.98
C GLN A 37 1.65 -12.76 10.86
N GLU A 38 0.33 -12.63 10.93
CA GLU A 38 -0.58 -13.15 9.92
C GLU A 38 -0.34 -12.49 8.55
N LEU A 39 -0.21 -11.16 8.52
CA LEU A 39 0.11 -10.43 7.30
C LEU A 39 1.47 -10.84 6.71
N LEU A 40 2.49 -11.06 7.54
CA LEU A 40 3.79 -11.56 7.06
C LEU A 40 3.67 -12.93 6.39
N VAL A 41 2.82 -13.82 6.92
CA VAL A 41 2.56 -15.13 6.28
C VAL A 41 1.91 -14.92 4.92
N TYR A 42 0.89 -14.06 4.80
CA TYR A 42 0.25 -13.78 3.50
C TYR A 42 1.17 -13.08 2.51
N LEU A 43 1.97 -12.11 2.97
CA LEU A 43 2.98 -11.46 2.14
C LEU A 43 3.97 -12.50 1.61
N SER A 44 4.45 -13.42 2.47
CA SER A 44 5.35 -14.49 2.04
C SER A 44 4.71 -15.40 0.99
N MET A 45 3.41 -15.69 1.12
CA MET A 45 2.65 -16.48 0.16
C MET A 45 2.58 -15.74 -1.18
N PHE A 46 2.16 -14.47 -1.18
CA PHE A 46 2.03 -13.68 -2.40
C PHE A 46 3.37 -13.45 -3.11
N ILE A 47 4.47 -13.26 -2.39
CA ILE A 47 5.79 -13.14 -3.00
C ILE A 47 6.13 -14.39 -3.83
N ARG A 48 5.71 -15.57 -3.38
CA ARG A 48 5.94 -16.83 -4.10
C ARG A 48 4.93 -17.07 -5.22
N THR A 49 3.66 -16.72 -5.03
CA THR A 49 2.57 -17.06 -5.97
C THR A 49 2.28 -15.98 -7.00
N GLU A 50 2.41 -14.70 -6.63
CA GLU A 50 2.06 -13.52 -7.43
C GLU A 50 3.14 -12.42 -7.25
N PRO A 51 4.40 -12.66 -7.68
CA PRO A 51 5.53 -11.73 -7.45
C PRO A 51 5.33 -10.36 -8.10
N GLU A 52 4.50 -10.29 -9.15
CA GLU A 52 4.07 -9.06 -9.82
C GLU A 52 3.43 -8.03 -8.88
N LEU A 53 2.82 -8.46 -7.77
CA LEU A 53 2.24 -7.57 -6.75
C LEU A 53 3.31 -6.75 -6.01
N PHE A 54 4.58 -7.13 -6.10
CA PHE A 54 5.70 -6.49 -5.40
C PHE A 54 6.67 -5.80 -6.34
N GLN A 55 6.36 -5.73 -7.64
CA GLN A 55 7.11 -4.89 -8.55
C GLN A 55 7.14 -3.46 -8.04
N GLU A 56 8.22 -2.74 -8.36
CA GLU A 56 8.36 -1.31 -8.04
C GLU A 56 8.42 -0.99 -6.53
N MET A 57 8.58 -2.00 -5.67
CA MET A 57 8.80 -1.85 -4.23
C MET A 57 10.21 -2.33 -3.86
N LEU A 58 11.00 -1.51 -3.14
CA LEU A 58 12.31 -1.97 -2.63
C LEU A 58 12.20 -2.67 -1.28
N ARG A 59 11.33 -2.18 -0.40
CA ARG A 59 11.11 -2.69 0.95
C ARG A 59 9.63 -2.84 1.23
N LEU A 60 9.30 -3.80 2.10
CA LEU A 60 7.95 -3.98 2.63
C LEU A 60 7.86 -3.41 4.03
N ARG A 61 7.00 -2.40 4.22
CA ARG A 61 6.73 -1.77 5.50
C ARG A 61 5.36 -2.22 6.00
N VAL A 62 5.32 -3.29 6.78
CA VAL A 62 4.06 -3.91 7.24
C VAL A 62 3.19 -2.93 8.03
N GLY A 63 3.79 -2.04 8.82
CA GLY A 63 3.04 -1.00 9.54
C GLY A 63 2.29 -0.05 8.60
N LEU A 64 2.91 0.39 7.50
CA LEU A 64 2.23 1.23 6.50
C LEU A 64 1.15 0.45 5.76
N ILE A 65 1.41 -0.82 5.43
CA ILE A 65 0.41 -1.70 4.83
C ILE A 65 -0.84 -1.80 5.73
N ILE A 66 -0.65 -2.01 7.04
CA ILE A 66 -1.75 -2.04 8.01
C ILE A 66 -2.50 -0.71 8.03
N GLN A 67 -1.79 0.43 8.05
CA GLN A 67 -2.44 1.75 8.03
C GLN A 67 -3.25 1.98 6.75
N VAL A 68 -2.73 1.54 5.61
CA VAL A 68 -3.47 1.59 4.33
C VAL A 68 -4.70 0.68 4.39
N MET A 69 -4.59 -0.53 4.96
CA MET A 69 -5.73 -1.43 5.16
C MET A 69 -6.83 -0.77 6.00
N VAL A 70 -6.48 -0.18 7.15
CA VAL A 70 -7.42 0.52 8.04
C VAL A 70 -8.05 1.72 7.32
N THR A 71 -7.25 2.52 6.61
CA THR A 71 -7.74 3.71 5.91
C THR A 71 -8.69 3.34 4.77
N GLU A 72 -8.40 2.29 4.01
CA GLU A 72 -9.26 1.82 2.92
C GLU A 72 -10.55 1.15 3.44
N LEU A 73 -10.49 0.46 4.58
CA LEU A 73 -11.67 -0.05 5.28
C LEU A 73 -12.55 1.10 5.77
N GLY A 74 -11.98 2.07 6.49
CA GLY A 74 -12.70 3.23 6.98
C GLY A 74 -13.41 4.01 5.87
N ARG A 75 -12.74 4.18 4.72
CA ARG A 75 -13.35 4.80 3.54
C ARG A 75 -14.52 3.99 2.97
N SER A 76 -14.38 2.67 2.87
CA SER A 76 -15.38 1.84 2.20
C SER A 76 -16.59 1.55 3.09
N LEU A 77 -16.37 1.42 4.40
CA LEU A 77 -17.42 1.21 5.40
C LEU A 77 -17.97 2.53 5.98
N GLN A 78 -17.41 3.66 5.59
CA GLN A 78 -17.75 5.00 6.11
C GLN A 78 -17.68 5.08 7.65
N CYS A 79 -16.67 4.44 8.24
CA CYS A 79 -16.46 4.40 9.68
C CYS A 79 -15.18 5.13 10.09
N SER A 80 -15.03 5.36 11.40
CA SER A 80 -13.83 5.98 11.97
C SER A 80 -12.60 5.07 11.85
N ALA A 81 -11.40 5.64 11.97
CA ALA A 81 -10.16 4.87 11.90
C ALA A 81 -10.04 3.81 13.01
N ASP A 82 -10.58 4.11 14.20
CA ASP A 82 -10.56 3.20 15.34
C ASP A 82 -11.49 2.01 15.11
N GLU A 83 -12.73 2.26 14.65
CA GLU A 83 -13.68 1.21 14.27
C GLU A 83 -13.15 0.35 13.11
N ALA A 84 -12.52 0.97 12.10
CA ALA A 84 -11.90 0.24 10.99
C ALA A 84 -10.72 -0.64 11.46
N SER A 85 -9.96 -0.18 12.45
CA SER A 85 -8.88 -0.95 13.06
C SER A 85 -9.42 -2.14 13.84
N GLU A 86 -10.49 -1.96 14.62
CA GLU A 86 -11.16 -3.06 15.31
C GLU A 86 -11.76 -4.06 14.31
N TYR A 87 -12.37 -3.57 13.23
CA TYR A 87 -12.87 -4.43 12.16
C TYR A 87 -11.76 -5.28 11.56
N LEU A 88 -10.61 -4.66 11.26
CA LEU A 88 -9.44 -5.36 10.72
C LEU A 88 -8.93 -6.47 11.65
N LEU A 89 -8.91 -6.23 12.96
CA LEU A 89 -8.51 -7.23 13.96
C LEU A 89 -9.49 -8.40 14.08
N ASN A 90 -10.77 -8.16 13.77
CA ASN A 90 -11.85 -9.16 13.85
C ASN A 90 -12.20 -9.80 12.49
N MET A 91 -11.51 -9.42 11.41
CA MET A 91 -11.76 -10.00 10.08
C MET A 91 -11.35 -11.46 10.01
N ARG A 92 -12.06 -12.22 9.17
CA ARG A 92 -11.69 -13.61 8.88
C ARG A 92 -10.37 -13.65 8.09
N PRO A 93 -9.53 -14.68 8.30
CA PRO A 93 -8.27 -14.89 7.57
C PRO A 93 -8.37 -14.67 6.05
N PHE A 94 -9.43 -15.21 5.44
CA PHE A 94 -9.70 -15.06 4.01
C PHE A 94 -9.98 -13.61 3.60
N GLN A 95 -10.78 -12.87 4.38
CA GLN A 95 -11.11 -11.47 4.10
C GLN A 95 -9.87 -10.59 4.20
N MET A 96 -9.06 -10.80 5.25
CA MET A 96 -7.80 -10.08 5.43
C MET A 96 -6.84 -10.33 4.26
N LYS A 97 -6.69 -11.60 3.85
CA LYS A 97 -5.88 -11.98 2.69
C LYS A 97 -6.38 -11.31 1.40
N MET A 98 -7.70 -11.27 1.18
CA MET A 98 -8.29 -10.61 0.01
C MET A 98 -8.08 -9.10 0.03
N LEU A 99 -8.29 -8.44 1.17
CA LEU A 99 -8.04 -7.01 1.32
C LEU A 99 -6.57 -6.67 1.03
N LEU A 100 -5.64 -7.43 1.63
CA LEU A 100 -4.21 -7.26 1.39
C LEU A 100 -3.88 -7.40 -0.09
N ARG A 101 -4.40 -8.44 -0.76
CA ARG A 101 -4.17 -8.65 -2.20
C ARG A 101 -4.69 -7.48 -3.03
N GLN A 102 -5.87 -6.94 -2.72
CA GLN A 102 -6.43 -5.82 -3.47
C GLN A 102 -5.62 -4.54 -3.29
N ILE A 103 -5.17 -4.25 -2.06
CA ILE A 103 -4.30 -3.10 -1.77
C ILE A 103 -2.98 -3.22 -2.53
N LEU A 104 -2.32 -4.39 -2.47
CA LEU A 104 -1.07 -4.61 -3.20
C LEU A 104 -1.27 -4.57 -4.71
N SER A 105 -2.37 -5.14 -5.22
CA SER A 105 -2.68 -5.05 -6.65
C SER A 105 -2.99 -3.62 -7.09
N GLY A 106 -3.46 -2.78 -6.15
CA GLY A 106 -4.00 -1.44 -6.34
C GLY A 106 -5.07 -1.38 -7.44
N LYS A 107 -5.74 -2.51 -7.68
CA LYS A 107 -6.96 -2.57 -8.48
C LYS A 107 -8.08 -1.94 -7.66
N GLU A 108 -9.08 -1.41 -8.35
CA GLU A 108 -10.29 -1.02 -7.64
C GLU A 108 -10.98 -2.25 -7.04
N PHE A 109 -11.59 -2.06 -5.88
CA PHE A 109 -12.39 -3.06 -5.22
C PHE A 109 -13.46 -2.36 -4.41
N VAL A 110 -14.60 -3.01 -4.24
CA VAL A 110 -15.68 -2.51 -3.39
C VAL A 110 -15.79 -3.45 -2.20
N ILE A 111 -15.90 -2.84 -1.02
CA ILE A 111 -16.16 -3.53 0.23
C ILE A 111 -17.64 -3.30 0.56
N PHE A 112 -18.40 -4.37 0.68
CA PHE A 112 -19.80 -4.28 1.12
C PHE A 112 -19.97 -5.00 2.45
N ASN A 113 -20.70 -4.39 3.37
CA ASN A 113 -21.29 -5.09 4.51
C ASN A 113 -22.48 -5.89 4.00
N SER A 114 -22.35 -7.22 3.95
CA SER A 114 -23.52 -8.08 3.80
C SER A 114 -24.40 -7.93 5.05
N SER A 115 -25.71 -8.11 4.90
CA SER A 115 -26.70 -8.06 5.98
C SER A 115 -26.38 -8.97 7.19
N ASP A 116 -25.53 -9.97 6.98
CA ASP A 116 -25.05 -10.92 8.00
C ASP A 116 -23.77 -10.44 8.74
N GLY A 117 -23.37 -9.17 8.58
CA GLY A 117 -22.13 -8.63 9.18
C GLY A 117 -20.84 -9.10 8.50
N ILE A 118 -20.95 -9.79 7.36
CA ILE A 118 -19.80 -10.30 6.59
C ILE A 118 -19.36 -9.23 5.58
N VAL A 119 -18.15 -8.71 5.73
CA VAL A 119 -17.53 -7.90 4.68
C VAL A 119 -17.10 -8.78 3.51
N SER A 120 -17.64 -8.51 2.32
CA SER A 120 -17.16 -9.11 1.07
C SER A 120 -16.22 -8.13 0.37
N VAL A 121 -15.01 -8.59 0.05
CA VAL A 121 -14.03 -7.82 -0.73
C VAL A 121 -14.05 -8.37 -2.16
N GLN A 122 -14.68 -7.64 -3.08
CA GLN A 122 -14.71 -8.02 -4.48
C GLN A 122 -13.92 -7.01 -5.31
N GLY A 123 -12.96 -7.51 -6.08
CA GLY A 123 -12.25 -6.69 -7.06
C GLY A 123 -13.26 -6.11 -8.06
N SER A 124 -13.20 -4.80 -8.27
CA SER A 124 -13.96 -4.13 -9.32
C SER A 124 -13.40 -4.65 -10.63
N LYS A 125 -14.09 -5.64 -11.21
CA LYS A 125 -13.95 -5.90 -12.63
C LYS A 125 -14.45 -4.62 -13.29
N ILE A 126 -13.53 -3.73 -13.69
CA ILE A 126 -13.84 -2.68 -14.67
C ILE A 126 -14.19 -3.45 -15.94
N ASN A 127 -15.45 -3.87 -16.01
CA ASN A 127 -15.97 -4.62 -17.11
C ASN A 127 -16.25 -3.59 -18.18
N LYS A 128 -15.29 -3.39 -19.09
CA LYS A 128 -15.51 -2.56 -20.28
C LYS A 128 -16.60 -3.12 -21.21
N GLN A 129 -17.27 -4.23 -20.88
CA GLN A 129 -18.23 -4.90 -21.77
C GLN A 129 -19.42 -5.61 -21.06
N ALA A 130 -19.92 -5.16 -19.91
CA ALA A 130 -21.14 -5.76 -19.34
C ALA A 130 -22.17 -4.76 -18.78
N LEU A 131 -22.52 -3.77 -19.61
CA LEU A 131 -23.76 -2.99 -19.45
C LEU A 131 -24.66 -3.07 -20.68
N GLN A 132 -24.57 -4.16 -21.45
CA GLN A 132 -25.61 -4.57 -22.38
C GLN A 132 -25.99 -6.02 -22.01
N HIS A 133 -27.28 -6.27 -21.88
CA HIS A 133 -27.90 -7.49 -21.35
C HIS A 133 -28.07 -7.54 -19.83
N THR A 134 -28.85 -6.60 -19.31
CA THR A 134 -30.02 -6.96 -18.48
C THR A 134 -31.05 -5.84 -18.59
N MET A 135 -32.29 -6.23 -18.87
CA MET A 135 -33.51 -5.40 -18.89
C MET A 135 -33.66 -4.40 -20.05
N ARG A 136 -34.22 -4.91 -21.15
CA ARG A 136 -35.23 -4.17 -21.94
C ARG A 136 -36.46 -4.01 -21.04
N ASP A 137 -36.68 -2.81 -20.51
CA ASP A 137 -37.90 -2.04 -20.73
C ASP A 137 -37.88 -0.73 -19.94
N SER A 138 -38.62 0.26 -20.45
CA SER A 138 -38.98 1.54 -19.81
C SER A 138 -38.00 2.73 -19.95
N MET A 139 -38.01 3.32 -21.15
CA MET A 139 -38.36 4.73 -21.41
C MET A 139 -38.18 5.75 -20.26
N ALA A 140 -37.08 6.53 -20.28
CA ALA A 140 -37.05 7.94 -19.90
C ALA A 140 -35.70 8.62 -20.22
N THR A 141 -35.81 9.70 -21.00
CA THR A 141 -34.94 10.87 -21.18
C THR A 141 -33.84 11.15 -20.14
N GLY A 142 -32.64 11.55 -20.61
CA GLY A 142 -31.74 12.44 -19.86
C GLY A 142 -30.25 12.11 -19.92
N THR A 143 -29.51 12.81 -20.77
CA THR A 143 -28.07 13.15 -20.69
C THR A 143 -27.23 12.48 -19.58
N LYS A 144 -26.46 11.44 -19.92
CA LYS A 144 -25.34 10.91 -19.11
C LYS A 144 -24.05 10.82 -19.94
N LYS A 145 -23.42 11.96 -20.24
CA LYS A 145 -22.09 12.02 -20.89
C LYS A 145 -21.03 12.79 -20.08
N GLN A 146 -21.33 13.19 -18.85
CA GLN A 146 -20.41 14.00 -18.04
C GLN A 146 -19.74 13.28 -16.85
N ASP A 147 -20.22 12.11 -16.41
CA ASP A 147 -19.70 11.46 -15.18
C ASP A 147 -18.49 10.52 -15.37
N GLU A 148 -18.21 10.01 -16.58
CA GLU A 148 -17.11 9.04 -16.75
C GLU A 148 -15.69 9.63 -16.57
N ASN A 149 -15.53 10.95 -16.73
CA ASN A 149 -14.22 11.60 -16.62
C ASN A 149 -13.82 11.92 -15.16
N PHE A 150 -14.79 12.21 -14.29
CA PHE A 150 -14.53 12.50 -12.88
C PHE A 150 -14.11 11.23 -12.11
N ASP A 151 -14.72 10.08 -12.41
CA ASP A 151 -14.38 8.80 -11.78
C ASP A 151 -12.93 8.37 -12.05
N ARG A 152 -12.40 8.61 -13.27
CA ARG A 152 -11.00 8.27 -13.59
C ARG A 152 -9.98 9.12 -12.82
N GLN A 153 -10.31 10.38 -12.52
CA GLN A 153 -9.40 11.26 -11.77
C GLN A 153 -9.36 10.87 -10.29
N GLY A 154 -10.52 10.54 -9.69
CA GLY A 154 -10.62 9.98 -8.33
C GLY A 154 -9.88 8.64 -8.19
N GLN A 155 -9.93 7.81 -9.24
CA GLN A 155 -9.20 6.55 -9.32
C GLN A 155 -7.68 6.74 -9.32
N TRP A 156 -7.19 7.69 -10.10
CA TRP A 156 -5.75 7.91 -10.24
C TRP A 156 -5.13 8.53 -8.99
N ILE A 157 -5.82 9.47 -8.35
CA ILE A 157 -5.36 10.04 -7.08
C ILE A 157 -5.36 8.99 -5.96
N ARG A 158 -6.38 8.12 -5.90
CA ARG A 158 -6.41 7.00 -4.96
C ARG A 158 -5.25 6.05 -5.22
N ARG A 159 -5.03 5.64 -6.47
CA ARG A 159 -3.93 4.76 -6.83
C ARG A 159 -2.57 5.33 -6.40
N ARG A 160 -2.36 6.62 -6.63
CA ARG A 160 -1.14 7.31 -6.18
C ARG A 160 -0.98 7.37 -4.67
N ARG A 161 -2.06 7.60 -3.93
CA ARG A 161 -2.03 7.58 -2.46
C ARG A 161 -1.65 6.20 -1.94
N LEU A 162 -2.21 5.15 -2.54
CA LEU A 162 -1.86 3.76 -2.21
C LEU A 162 -0.39 3.47 -2.55
N ASP A 163 0.04 3.75 -3.77
CA ASP A 163 1.42 3.49 -4.19
C ASP A 163 2.42 4.32 -3.35
N GLY A 164 2.11 5.58 -3.05
CA GLY A 164 2.90 6.44 -2.17
C GLY A 164 3.01 5.89 -0.75
N ALA A 165 1.88 5.51 -0.14
CA ALA A 165 1.86 4.93 1.21
C ALA A 165 2.56 3.56 1.27
N LEU A 166 2.64 2.83 0.15
CA LEU A 166 3.35 1.56 0.03
C LEU A 166 4.82 1.72 -0.39
N ASN A 167 5.32 2.95 -0.57
CA ASN A 167 6.63 3.25 -1.16
C ASN A 167 6.86 2.56 -2.52
N ARG A 168 5.79 2.38 -3.30
CA ARG A 168 5.89 1.88 -4.65
C ARG A 168 6.17 3.03 -5.61
N VAL A 169 7.26 2.90 -6.38
CA VAL A 169 7.71 3.95 -7.30
C VAL A 169 7.85 3.43 -8.72
N PRO A 170 7.49 4.21 -9.75
CA PRO A 170 7.53 3.75 -11.14
C PRO A 170 8.90 3.19 -11.56
N MET A 171 8.92 2.27 -12.53
CA MET A 171 10.15 1.72 -13.09
C MET A 171 11.12 2.82 -13.49
N GLY A 172 12.40 2.61 -13.15
CA GLY A 172 13.46 3.59 -13.40
C GLY A 172 13.33 4.89 -12.60
N PHE A 173 12.53 4.95 -11.52
CA PHE A 173 12.46 6.10 -10.63
C PHE A 173 13.84 6.43 -10.05
N TYR A 174 14.51 5.49 -9.40
CA TYR A 174 15.81 5.73 -8.76
C TYR A 174 16.92 6.11 -9.76
N PRO A 175 17.08 5.45 -10.93
CA PRO A 175 18.02 5.92 -11.96
C PRO A 175 17.75 7.35 -12.44
N ARG A 176 16.48 7.75 -12.57
CA ARG A 176 16.11 9.12 -12.94
C ARG A 176 16.39 10.11 -11.81
N ALA A 177 16.10 9.73 -10.57
CA ALA A 177 16.42 10.53 -9.38
C ALA A 177 17.94 10.73 -9.23
N TRP A 178 18.73 9.72 -9.54
CA TRP A 178 20.20 9.82 -9.57
C TRP A 178 20.67 10.84 -10.62
N LYS A 179 20.15 10.76 -11.86
CA LYS A 179 20.49 11.72 -12.94
C LYS A 179 20.07 13.14 -12.60
N LEU A 180 18.97 13.30 -11.86
CA LEU A 180 18.53 14.59 -11.37
C LEU A 180 19.51 15.13 -10.33
N LEU A 181 19.86 14.31 -9.34
CA LEU A 181 20.79 14.69 -8.28
C LEU A 181 22.19 15.00 -8.83
N GLU A 182 22.63 14.32 -9.89
CA GLU A 182 23.90 14.60 -10.58
C GLU A 182 23.96 16.03 -11.13
N ARG A 183 22.81 16.59 -11.53
CA ARG A 183 22.70 17.95 -12.11
C ARG A 183 22.41 19.03 -11.07
N CYS A 184 22.21 18.66 -9.82
CA CYS A 184 21.88 19.56 -8.73
C CYS A 184 22.97 19.53 -7.64
N VAL A 185 23.12 20.62 -6.87
CA VAL A 185 24.04 20.65 -5.72
C VAL A 185 23.53 19.74 -4.59
N GLY A 186 22.21 19.61 -4.49
CA GLY A 186 21.52 18.70 -3.60
C GLY A 186 20.01 18.82 -3.76
N LEU A 187 19.28 17.89 -3.15
CA LEU A 187 17.83 17.85 -3.10
C LEU A 187 17.38 17.95 -1.64
N SER A 188 16.63 19.00 -1.29
CA SER A 188 16.05 19.14 0.05
C SER A 188 14.64 18.55 0.09
N ILE A 189 14.40 17.61 0.99
CA ILE A 189 13.10 16.99 1.26
C ILE A 189 12.87 17.10 2.78
N GLU A 190 11.83 17.84 3.20
CA GLU A 190 11.45 17.99 4.63
C GLU A 190 12.65 18.30 5.55
N GLY A 191 13.51 19.24 5.13
CA GLY A 191 14.70 19.65 5.90
C GLY A 191 15.90 18.69 5.84
N LYS A 192 15.76 17.49 5.24
CA LYS A 192 16.90 16.61 4.93
C LYS A 192 17.45 16.92 3.54
N VAL A 193 18.76 17.10 3.42
CA VAL A 193 19.42 17.39 2.15
C VAL A 193 20.16 16.15 1.65
N LEU A 194 19.72 15.62 0.51
CA LEU A 194 20.50 14.68 -0.29
C LEU A 194 21.55 15.47 -1.07
N SER A 195 22.83 15.28 -0.76
CA SER A 195 23.91 15.98 -1.45
C SER A 195 24.29 15.29 -2.76
N GLN A 196 24.76 16.07 -3.74
CA GLN A 196 25.39 15.57 -4.97
C GLN A 196 26.57 14.62 -4.70
N HIS A 197 27.22 14.68 -3.53
CA HIS A 197 28.29 13.74 -3.18
C HIS A 197 27.85 12.27 -3.30
N LEU A 198 26.58 11.96 -3.05
CA LEU A 198 26.03 10.62 -3.18
C LEU A 198 26.16 10.05 -4.60
N THR A 199 26.05 10.89 -5.64
CA THR A 199 26.20 10.44 -7.03
C THR A 199 27.66 10.27 -7.46
N ARG A 200 28.63 10.78 -6.68
CA ARG A 200 30.05 10.56 -6.92
C ARG A 200 30.55 9.24 -6.35
N GLU A 201 29.90 8.75 -5.30
CA GLU A 201 30.26 7.49 -4.62
C GLU A 201 29.47 6.28 -5.13
N MET A 202 28.30 6.50 -5.73
CA MET A 202 27.36 5.43 -6.13
C MET A 202 26.87 5.62 -7.56
N THR A 203 26.62 4.53 -8.27
CA THR A 203 26.06 4.56 -9.64
C THR A 203 24.52 4.59 -9.67
N GLN A 204 23.95 5.02 -10.80
CA GLN A 204 22.50 5.14 -11.02
C GLN A 204 21.68 3.84 -10.80
N GLY A 205 22.32 2.68 -10.87
CA GLY A 205 21.68 1.37 -10.72
C GLY A 205 21.97 0.68 -9.38
N GLU A 206 22.77 1.30 -8.51
CA GLU A 206 23.12 0.71 -7.23
C GLU A 206 21.95 0.73 -6.25
N LEU A 207 21.70 -0.42 -5.63
CA LEU A 207 20.69 -0.55 -4.59
C LEU A 207 20.98 0.38 -3.40
N LYS A 208 22.27 0.60 -3.08
CA LYS A 208 22.67 1.47 -1.97
C LYS A 208 22.14 2.89 -2.14
N PHE A 209 22.26 3.47 -3.35
CA PHE A 209 21.69 4.78 -3.66
C PHE A 209 20.18 4.78 -3.47
N ALA A 210 19.50 3.76 -4.01
CA ALA A 210 18.05 3.66 -3.94
C ALA A 210 17.53 3.58 -2.49
N LEU A 211 18.23 2.83 -1.62
CA LEU A 211 17.88 2.71 -0.20
C LEU A 211 18.13 3.99 0.60
N GLU A 212 19.19 4.75 0.30
CA GLU A 212 19.46 6.06 0.91
C GLU A 212 18.42 7.10 0.48
N PHE A 213 18.09 7.12 -0.81
CA PHE A 213 17.04 7.99 -1.33
C PHE A 213 15.68 7.68 -0.70
N GLU A 214 15.31 6.39 -0.63
CA GLU A 214 14.09 5.93 0.04
C GLU A 214 14.08 6.28 1.54
N HIS A 215 15.22 6.18 2.23
CA HIS A 215 15.31 6.59 3.64
C HIS A 215 14.95 8.06 3.83
N VAL A 216 15.39 8.94 2.93
CA VAL A 216 15.01 10.36 2.98
C VAL A 216 13.53 10.55 2.65
N LEU A 217 12.96 9.83 1.67
CA LEU A 217 11.52 9.87 1.38
C LEU A 217 10.68 9.41 2.58
N ASN A 218 11.12 8.41 3.32
CA ASN A 218 10.45 7.90 4.52
C ASN A 218 10.40 8.91 5.68
N CYS A 219 11.11 10.04 5.57
CA CYS A 219 11.08 11.09 6.57
C CYS A 219 9.85 11.99 6.43
N ILE A 220 9.13 11.88 5.32
CA ILE A 220 7.86 12.56 5.11
C ILE A 220 6.82 11.83 5.99
N PRO A 221 6.29 12.47 7.04
CA PRO A 221 5.49 11.80 8.06
C PRO A 221 4.05 11.49 7.62
N GLN A 222 3.63 11.98 6.45
CA GLN A 222 2.29 11.77 5.91
C GLN A 222 2.37 11.21 4.47
N PRO A 223 1.58 10.18 4.12
CA PRO A 223 1.37 9.76 2.74
C PRO A 223 0.52 10.75 1.92
#